data_AF-A0A1V5RD53-F1
#
_entry.id   AF-A0A1V5RD53-F1
#
_cell.length_a   1.000
_cell.length_b   1.000
_cell.length_c   1.000
_cell.angle_alpha   90.00
_cell.angle_beta   90.00
_cell.angle_gamma   90.00
#
_symmetry.space_group_name_H-M   'P 1'
#
loop_
_entity.id
_entity.type
_entity.pdbx_description
1 polymer ?
#
loop_
_entity_poly.entity_id
_entity_poly.type
_entity_poly.pdbx_seq_one_letter_code
_entity_poly.pdbx_strand_id
1 'polypeptide(L)'
;MDATRLAWGAGALAAGMGLSALSAWAVMRGGRRLPPALRLLLEAGLLKLTLASRGLDRAAGEVEAALRRDDLPEARRLLSWHLVSRDTAELDAEEVAGAAVESVAENLTDAFVAPLCAYALGGLPGVWAYRFCQTADSMWGYHDEEREWLGKPAARLDDALNWLPARLAAGLLAAAARLVEGRANAENAWRTRATQAGNTASPNAGQTMATMAGALGVTLTKRGHYALAGGDAAITPDVLARGRRIARTAAWLGAALAAAALSLRRGRSEAT
;
A
#
# COMPACT_ATOMS: atom_id res chain seq x y z
N MET A 1 21.12 -24.13 -3.42
CA MET A 1 19.76 -23.85 -3.93
C MET A 1 18.86 -24.96 -3.42
N ASP A 2 17.99 -24.68 -2.46
CA ASP A 2 17.05 -25.70 -1.95
C ASP A 2 15.79 -25.72 -2.85
N ALA A 3 15.90 -26.44 -3.98
CA ALA A 3 14.85 -26.52 -4.99
C ALA A 3 13.54 -27.08 -4.42
N THR A 4 13.63 -27.95 -3.42
CA THR A 4 12.48 -28.54 -2.75
C THR A 4 11.71 -27.48 -1.97
N ARG A 5 12.38 -26.67 -1.14
CA ARG A 5 11.72 -25.57 -0.41
C ARG A 5 11.08 -24.54 -1.34
N LEU A 6 11.75 -24.23 -2.46
CA LEU A 6 11.20 -23.32 -3.48
C LEU A 6 9.92 -23.87 -4.12
N ALA A 7 9.91 -25.15 -4.48
CA ALA A 7 8.74 -25.81 -5.07
C ALA A 7 7.58 -25.89 -4.08
N TRP A 8 7.85 -26.20 -2.80
CA TRP A 8 6.86 -26.19 -1.73
C TRP A 8 6.26 -24.79 -1.51
N GLY A 9 7.10 -23.76 -1.43
CA GLY A 9 6.65 -22.38 -1.31
C GLY A 9 5.74 -21.95 -2.46
N ALA A 10 6.12 -22.29 -3.70
CA ALA A 10 5.31 -22.00 -4.89
C ALA A 10 3.98 -22.77 -4.89
N GLY A 11 3.99 -24.05 -4.51
CA GLY A 11 2.79 -24.87 -4.40
C GLY A 11 1.83 -24.38 -3.31
N ALA A 12 2.34 -24.05 -2.13
CA ALA A 12 1.56 -23.51 -1.02
C ALA A 12 0.94 -22.14 -1.38
N LEU A 13 1.71 -21.28 -2.04
CA LEU A 13 1.23 -19.99 -2.54
C LEU A 13 0.09 -20.18 -3.55
N ALA A 14 0.31 -21.01 -4.59
CA ALA A 14 -0.69 -21.25 -5.62
C ALA A 14 -1.97 -21.87 -5.06
N ALA A 15 -1.84 -22.85 -4.15
CA ALA A 15 -2.98 -23.48 -3.48
C ALA A 15 -3.77 -22.47 -2.63
N GLY A 16 -3.08 -21.64 -1.84
CA GLY A 16 -3.72 -20.63 -1.00
C GLY A 16 -4.39 -19.51 -1.79
N MET A 17 -3.76 -19.02 -2.86
CA MET A 17 -4.36 -18.06 -3.79
C MET A 17 -5.59 -18.67 -4.48
N GLY A 18 -5.49 -19.92 -4.94
CA GLY A 18 -6.58 -20.64 -5.58
C GLY A 18 -7.77 -20.84 -4.64
N LEU A 19 -7.53 -21.29 -3.40
CA LEU A 19 -8.56 -21.46 -2.39
C LEU A 19 -9.24 -20.12 -2.02
N SER A 20 -8.46 -19.03 -1.92
CA SER A 20 -8.97 -17.69 -1.66
C SER A 20 -9.85 -17.18 -2.81
N ALA A 21 -9.43 -17.39 -4.06
CA ALA A 21 -10.24 -17.07 -5.23
C ALA A 21 -11.52 -17.90 -5.30
N LEU A 22 -11.42 -19.21 -5.06
CA LEU A 22 -12.53 -20.15 -5.12
C LEU A 22 -13.57 -19.87 -4.03
N SER A 23 -13.15 -19.50 -2.82
CA SER A 23 -14.07 -19.14 -1.74
C SER A 23 -14.87 -17.88 -2.09
N ALA A 24 -14.19 -16.81 -2.54
CA ALA A 24 -14.85 -15.60 -3.01
C ALA A 24 -15.79 -15.87 -4.20
N TRP A 25 -15.38 -16.71 -5.16
CA TRP A 25 -16.21 -17.12 -6.28
C TRP A 25 -17.45 -17.90 -5.83
N ALA A 26 -17.29 -18.85 -4.91
CA ALA A 26 -18.39 -19.68 -4.38
C ALA A 26 -19.44 -18.83 -3.65
N VAL A 27 -18.99 -17.88 -2.82
CA VAL A 27 -19.88 -16.92 -2.14
C VAL A 27 -20.67 -16.10 -3.17
N MET A 28 -19.99 -15.57 -4.19
CA MET A 28 -20.64 -14.82 -5.25
C MET A 28 -21.59 -15.67 -6.10
N ARG A 29 -21.25 -16.94 -6.34
CA ARG A 29 -22.09 -17.90 -7.08
C ARG A 29 -23.36 -18.25 -6.31
N GLY A 30 -23.24 -18.47 -5.00
CA GLY A 30 -24.37 -18.72 -4.09
C GLY A 30 -25.29 -17.50 -3.95
N GLY A 31 -24.71 -16.30 -3.90
CA GLY A 31 -25.43 -15.02 -3.83
C GLY A 31 -26.22 -14.64 -5.09
N ARG A 32 -26.20 -15.43 -6.17
CA ARG A 32 -26.89 -15.10 -7.43
C ARG A 32 -28.41 -15.04 -7.32
N ARG A 33 -28.99 -15.68 -6.30
CA ARG A 33 -30.43 -15.66 -6.02
C ARG A 33 -30.86 -14.42 -5.21
N LEU A 34 -29.91 -13.65 -4.68
CA LEU A 34 -30.21 -12.46 -3.89
C LEU A 34 -30.77 -11.34 -4.77
N PRO A 35 -31.65 -10.48 -4.22
CA PRO A 35 -32.01 -9.21 -4.84
C PRO A 35 -30.77 -8.40 -5.26
N PRO A 36 -30.80 -7.63 -6.37
CA PRO A 36 -29.64 -6.90 -6.88
C PRO A 36 -28.96 -6.00 -5.82
N ALA A 37 -29.76 -5.33 -4.99
CA ALA A 37 -29.26 -4.49 -3.91
C ALA A 37 -28.47 -5.29 -2.86
N LEU A 38 -28.98 -6.44 -2.41
CA LEU A 38 -28.29 -7.28 -1.43
C LEU A 38 -27.01 -7.90 -2.00
N ARG A 39 -27.04 -8.30 -3.29
CA ARG A 39 -25.83 -8.78 -3.97
C ARG A 39 -24.76 -7.69 -4.07
N LEU A 40 -25.15 -6.45 -4.37
CA LEU A 40 -24.23 -5.32 -4.40
C LEU A 40 -23.63 -5.04 -3.01
N LEU A 41 -24.46 -5.09 -1.95
CA LEU A 41 -23.98 -4.90 -0.58
C LEU A 41 -23.02 -6.02 -0.14
N LEU A 42 -23.32 -7.28 -0.49
CA LEU A 42 -22.42 -8.41 -0.25
C LEU A 42 -21.08 -8.20 -0.95
N GLU A 43 -21.10 -7.85 -2.23
CA GLU A 43 -19.89 -7.64 -3.02
C GLU A 43 -19.06 -6.47 -2.49
N ALA A 44 -19.71 -5.34 -2.19
CA ALA A 44 -19.07 -4.18 -1.59
C ALA A 44 -18.49 -4.49 -0.20
N GLY A 45 -19.19 -5.29 0.60
CA GLY A 45 -18.70 -5.75 1.91
C GLY A 45 -17.44 -6.61 1.78
N LEU A 46 -17.44 -7.60 0.89
CA LEU A 46 -16.29 -8.47 0.66
C LEU A 46 -15.09 -7.72 0.07
N LEU A 47 -15.33 -6.75 -0.83
CA LEU A 47 -14.28 -5.87 -1.34
C LEU A 47 -13.75 -4.94 -0.24
N LYS A 48 -14.63 -4.46 0.66
CA LYS A 48 -14.21 -3.59 1.75
C LYS A 48 -13.26 -4.29 2.72
N LEU A 49 -13.42 -5.59 2.94
CA LEU A 49 -12.49 -6.40 3.75
C LEU A 49 -11.08 -6.43 3.16
N THR A 50 -10.94 -6.28 1.85
CA THR A 50 -9.64 -6.23 1.17
C THR A 50 -9.11 -4.80 1.03
N LEU A 51 -9.61 -3.82 1.80
CA LEU A 51 -9.18 -2.42 1.74
C LEU A 51 -8.91 -1.86 3.15
N ALA A 52 -7.65 -1.50 3.42
CA ALA A 52 -7.16 -1.12 4.76
C ALA A 52 -6.78 0.37 4.91
N SER A 53 -7.08 1.23 3.94
CA SER A 53 -6.68 2.66 3.95
C SER A 53 -7.08 3.45 5.20
N ARG A 54 -8.27 3.20 5.76
CA ARG A 54 -8.72 3.86 7.02
C ARG A 54 -7.94 3.38 8.24
N GLY A 55 -7.53 2.11 8.26
CA GLY A 55 -6.70 1.56 9.34
C GLY A 55 -5.31 2.19 9.31
N LEU A 56 -4.72 2.29 8.12
CA LEU A 56 -3.43 2.94 7.89
C LEU A 56 -3.44 4.41 8.34
N ASP A 57 -4.46 5.18 7.95
CA ASP A 57 -4.58 6.59 8.37
C ASP A 57 -4.78 6.73 9.88
N ARG A 58 -5.52 5.82 10.51
CA ARG A 58 -5.70 5.82 11.97
C ARG A 58 -4.38 5.56 12.68
N ALA A 59 -3.67 4.49 12.30
CA ALA A 59 -2.38 4.13 12.88
C ALA A 59 -1.36 5.28 12.80
N ALA A 60 -1.23 5.88 11.61
CA ALA A 60 -0.37 7.05 11.43
C ALA A 60 -0.82 8.26 12.26
N GLY A 61 -2.12 8.41 12.47
CA GLY A 61 -2.66 9.47 13.31
C GLY A 61 -2.46 9.29 14.80
N GLU A 62 -2.40 8.05 15.28
CA GLU A 62 -2.05 7.75 16.66
C GLU A 62 -0.57 8.09 16.92
N VAL A 63 0.33 7.75 15.98
CA VAL A 63 1.74 8.17 16.03
C VAL A 63 1.86 9.71 16.00
N GLU A 64 1.15 10.37 15.09
CA GLU A 64 1.12 11.84 15.01
C GLU A 64 0.65 12.46 16.33
N ALA A 65 -0.43 11.93 16.93
CA ALA A 65 -0.97 12.44 18.18
C ALA A 65 -0.01 12.24 19.35
N ALA A 66 0.72 11.13 19.40
CA ALA A 66 1.76 10.90 20.42
C ALA A 66 2.92 11.90 20.26
N LEU A 67 3.41 12.11 19.02
CA LEU A 67 4.46 13.09 18.76
C LEU A 67 4.02 14.53 19.11
N ARG A 68 2.77 14.91 18.83
CA ARG A 68 2.23 16.23 19.22
C ARG A 68 2.12 16.45 20.73
N ARG A 69 2.10 15.38 21.52
CA ARG A 69 2.12 15.41 22.99
C ARG A 69 3.54 15.31 23.56
N ASP A 70 4.57 15.36 22.72
CA ASP A 70 5.98 15.12 23.07
C ASP A 70 6.21 13.74 23.74
N ASP A 71 5.34 12.77 23.45
CA ASP A 71 5.37 11.42 24.01
C ASP A 71 6.11 10.46 23.07
N LEU A 72 7.43 10.65 22.96
CA LEU A 72 8.28 9.88 22.05
C LEU A 72 8.28 8.37 22.35
N PRO A 73 8.30 7.89 23.62
CA PRO A 73 8.20 6.46 23.91
C PRO A 73 6.92 5.84 23.34
N GLU A 74 5.78 6.51 23.49
CA GLU A 74 4.51 6.02 22.93
C GLU A 74 4.50 6.10 21.40
N ALA A 75 5.06 7.16 20.80
CA ALA A 75 5.16 7.29 19.36
C ALA A 75 6.00 6.15 18.73
N ARG A 76 7.13 5.79 19.36
CA ARG A 76 7.96 4.63 18.96
C ARG A 76 7.19 3.31 19.09
N ARG A 77 6.46 3.12 20.21
CA ARG A 77 5.66 1.92 20.44
C ARG A 77 4.54 1.77 19.40
N LEU A 78 3.82 2.84 19.09
CA LEU A 78 2.77 2.84 18.08
C LEU A 78 3.32 2.63 16.67
N LEU A 79 4.46 3.25 16.33
CA LEU A 79 5.13 3.08 15.05
C LEU A 79 5.53 1.61 14.82
N SER A 80 6.24 1.00 15.78
CA SER A 80 6.65 -0.42 15.71
C SER A 80 5.46 -1.39 15.71
N TRP A 81 4.39 -1.07 16.43
CA TRP A 81 3.23 -1.94 16.51
C TRP A 81 2.37 -1.92 15.24
N HIS A 82 2.24 -0.76 14.58
CA HIS A 82 1.27 -0.59 13.51
C HIS A 82 1.86 -0.45 12.09
N LEU A 83 3.08 0.06 11.95
CA LEU A 83 3.53 0.64 10.68
C LEU A 83 4.85 0.08 10.15
N VAL A 84 5.76 -0.34 11.03
CA VAL A 84 7.10 -0.81 10.62
C VAL A 84 7.50 -2.07 11.36
N SER A 85 8.23 -2.94 10.67
CA SER A 85 8.85 -4.14 11.27
C SER A 85 10.29 -3.91 11.74
N ARG A 86 10.82 -2.69 11.62
CA ARG A 86 12.19 -2.32 12.03
C ARG A 86 12.21 -1.95 13.52
N ASP A 87 13.38 -2.08 14.15
CA ASP A 87 13.56 -1.58 15.51
C ASP A 87 13.37 -0.05 15.53
N THR A 88 12.56 0.42 16.49
CA THR A 88 12.21 1.83 16.69
C THR A 88 12.79 2.41 17.98
N ALA A 89 13.47 1.60 18.80
CA ALA A 89 13.89 1.99 20.15
C ALA A 89 14.82 3.22 20.15
N GLU A 90 15.66 3.35 19.14
CA GLU A 90 16.66 4.42 19.01
C GLU A 90 16.27 5.56 18.06
N LEU A 91 15.05 5.54 17.50
CA LEU A 91 14.61 6.55 16.53
C LEU A 91 14.25 7.85 17.24
N ASP A 92 14.80 8.99 16.84
CA ASP A 92 14.35 10.28 17.37
C ASP A 92 12.94 10.66 16.84
N ALA A 93 12.41 11.81 17.27
CA ALA A 93 11.07 12.25 16.86
C ALA A 93 10.95 12.51 15.35
N GLU A 94 12.02 12.99 14.72
CA GLU A 94 12.07 13.27 13.29
C GLU A 94 12.04 11.97 12.49
N GLU A 95 12.83 10.98 12.92
CA GLU A 95 12.89 9.66 12.32
C GLU A 95 11.61 8.86 12.52
N VAL A 96 10.93 9.01 13.66
CA VAL A 96 9.61 8.40 13.91
C VAL A 96 8.56 8.99 12.95
N ALA A 97 8.53 10.32 12.80
CA ALA A 97 7.63 10.97 11.86
C ALA A 97 7.96 10.59 10.41
N GLY A 98 9.24 10.53 10.05
CA GLY A 98 9.72 10.12 8.73
C GLY A 98 9.33 8.69 8.40
N ALA A 99 9.54 7.76 9.33
CA ALA A 99 9.13 6.37 9.21
C ALA A 99 7.60 6.22 9.02
N ALA A 100 6.81 7.00 9.76
CA ALA A 100 5.36 6.98 9.59
C ALA A 100 4.93 7.51 8.22
N VAL A 101 5.60 8.55 7.69
CA VAL A 101 5.37 9.05 6.32
C VAL A 101 5.75 8.00 5.28
N GLU A 102 6.92 7.36 5.43
CA GLU A 102 7.37 6.23 4.59
C GLU A 102 6.30 5.14 4.55
N SER A 103 5.87 4.65 5.72
CA SER A 103 4.86 3.59 5.83
C SER A 103 3.52 3.99 5.23
N VAL A 104 3.05 5.23 5.41
CA VAL A 104 1.78 5.68 4.81
C VAL A 104 1.88 5.72 3.28
N ALA A 105 3.00 6.17 2.74
CA ALA A 105 3.20 6.25 1.30
C ALA A 105 3.34 4.87 0.65
N GLU A 106 4.17 4.00 1.23
CA GLU A 106 4.40 2.62 0.78
C GLU A 106 3.08 1.81 0.83
N ASN A 107 2.44 1.76 2.00
CA ASN A 107 1.23 0.97 2.21
C ASN A 107 0.00 1.51 1.48
N LEU A 108 0.01 2.71 0.91
CA LEU A 108 -1.10 3.16 0.06
C LEU A 108 -1.28 2.24 -1.16
N THR A 109 -0.18 1.73 -1.71
CA THR A 109 -0.21 0.75 -2.80
C THR A 109 -0.96 -0.51 -2.35
N ASP A 110 -0.48 -1.11 -1.27
CA ASP A 110 -0.88 -2.42 -0.78
C ASP A 110 -2.25 -2.44 -0.08
N ALA A 111 -2.53 -1.38 0.69
CA ALA A 111 -3.77 -1.26 1.44
C ALA A 111 -4.95 -0.86 0.56
N PHE A 112 -4.71 -0.30 -0.64
CA PHE A 112 -5.75 0.36 -1.41
C PHE A 112 -5.62 0.21 -2.94
N VAL A 113 -4.56 0.74 -3.55
CA VAL A 113 -4.48 0.85 -5.02
C VAL A 113 -4.39 -0.52 -5.70
N ALA A 114 -3.51 -1.39 -5.22
CA ALA A 114 -3.33 -2.73 -5.76
C ALA A 114 -4.56 -3.62 -5.58
N PRO A 115 -5.26 -3.64 -4.42
CA PRO A 115 -6.55 -4.31 -4.29
C PRO A 115 -7.60 -3.82 -5.31
N LEU A 116 -7.68 -2.52 -5.57
CA LEU A 116 -8.60 -1.97 -6.58
C LEU A 116 -8.23 -2.42 -7.99
N CYS A 117 -6.94 -2.45 -8.33
CA CYS A 117 -6.46 -2.98 -9.61
C CYS A 117 -6.80 -4.47 -9.76
N ALA A 118 -6.55 -5.28 -8.73
CA ALA A 118 -6.87 -6.71 -8.72
C ALA A 118 -8.39 -6.94 -8.87
N TYR A 119 -9.21 -6.15 -8.19
CA TYR A 119 -10.67 -6.21 -8.33
C TYR A 119 -11.13 -5.79 -9.73
N ALA A 120 -10.52 -4.77 -10.34
CA ALA A 120 -10.87 -4.35 -11.70
C ALA A 120 -10.54 -5.43 -12.76
N LEU A 121 -9.50 -6.23 -12.53
CA LEU A 121 -9.07 -7.30 -13.43
C LEU A 121 -9.83 -8.60 -13.22
N GLY A 122 -9.96 -9.06 -11.97
CA GLY A 122 -10.46 -10.39 -11.63
C GLY A 122 -11.69 -10.40 -10.72
N GLY A 123 -12.31 -9.25 -10.44
CA GLY A 123 -13.41 -9.13 -9.50
C GLY A 123 -13.01 -9.56 -8.09
N LEU A 124 -13.99 -10.01 -7.30
CA LEU A 124 -13.75 -10.52 -5.94
C LEU A 124 -12.76 -11.70 -5.88
N PRO A 125 -12.84 -12.72 -6.76
CA PRO A 125 -11.84 -13.79 -6.78
C PRO A 125 -10.41 -13.27 -6.97
N GLY A 126 -10.22 -12.31 -7.88
CA GLY A 126 -8.91 -11.71 -8.15
C GLY A 126 -8.34 -10.97 -6.95
N VAL A 127 -9.14 -10.11 -6.30
CA VAL A 127 -8.66 -9.33 -5.14
C VAL A 127 -8.39 -10.20 -3.91
N TRP A 128 -9.15 -11.29 -3.72
CA TRP A 128 -8.89 -12.25 -2.64
C TRP A 128 -7.62 -13.08 -2.88
N ALA A 129 -7.37 -13.51 -4.11
CA ALA A 129 -6.10 -14.15 -4.47
C ALA A 129 -4.91 -13.20 -4.27
N TYR A 130 -5.05 -11.94 -4.70
CA TYR A 130 -4.04 -10.90 -4.47
C TYR A 130 -3.76 -10.71 -2.97
N ARG A 131 -4.81 -10.58 -2.15
CA ARG A 131 -4.65 -10.40 -0.70
C ARG A 131 -3.96 -11.58 -0.03
N PHE A 132 -4.22 -12.80 -0.50
CA PHE A 132 -3.45 -13.96 -0.04
C PHE A 132 -1.97 -13.83 -0.41
N CYS A 133 -1.64 -13.50 -1.66
CA CYS A 133 -0.25 -13.31 -2.10
C CYS A 133 0.49 -12.27 -1.26
N GLN A 134 -0.11 -11.09 -1.07
CA GLN A 134 0.43 -10.02 -0.25
C GLN A 134 0.64 -10.45 1.22
N THR A 135 -0.33 -11.18 1.79
CA THR A 135 -0.20 -11.69 3.17
C THR A 135 0.90 -12.74 3.25
N ALA A 136 1.02 -13.62 2.25
CA ALA A 136 2.06 -14.63 2.18
C ALA A 136 3.46 -14.00 2.07
N ASP A 137 3.63 -12.92 1.30
CA ASP A 137 4.89 -12.16 1.27
C ASP A 137 5.24 -11.59 2.65
N SER A 138 4.29 -10.92 3.31
CA SER A 138 4.51 -10.35 4.66
C SER A 138 4.79 -11.40 5.75
N MET A 139 4.38 -12.65 5.55
CA MET A 139 4.59 -13.75 6.51
C MET A 139 5.80 -14.63 6.18
N TRP A 140 6.09 -14.86 4.90
CA TRP A 140 7.11 -15.80 4.44
C TRP A 140 8.33 -15.12 3.84
N GLY A 141 8.25 -13.87 3.41
CA GLY A 141 9.32 -13.13 2.71
C GLY A 141 10.52 -12.72 3.56
N TYR A 142 10.70 -13.31 4.75
CA TYR A 142 11.83 -12.98 5.64
C TYR A 142 13.13 -13.63 5.16
N HIS A 143 14.22 -12.89 5.28
CA HIS A 143 15.57 -13.36 4.98
C HIS A 143 16.18 -14.09 6.18
N ASP A 144 15.75 -15.33 6.41
CA ASP A 144 16.30 -16.24 7.39
C ASP A 144 16.54 -17.64 6.79
N GLU A 145 17.25 -18.50 7.53
CA GLU A 145 17.64 -19.83 7.07
C GLU A 145 16.45 -20.73 6.67
N GLU A 146 15.28 -20.52 7.26
CA GLU A 146 14.08 -21.31 6.98
C GLU A 146 13.33 -20.77 5.76
N ARG A 147 13.19 -19.45 5.68
CA ARG A 147 12.25 -18.75 4.79
C ARG A 147 12.86 -18.25 3.48
N GLU A 148 14.19 -18.10 3.38
CA GLU A 148 14.86 -17.53 2.19
C GLU A 148 14.44 -18.20 0.86
N TRP A 149 14.26 -19.52 0.85
CA TRP A 149 13.83 -20.26 -0.34
C TRP A 149 12.31 -20.49 -0.39
N LEU A 150 11.66 -20.62 0.76
CA LEU A 150 10.23 -20.91 0.87
C LEU A 150 9.38 -19.67 0.55
N GLY A 151 9.77 -18.49 1.02
CA GLY A 151 9.07 -17.22 0.79
C GLY A 151 9.36 -16.56 -0.54
N LYS A 152 10.46 -16.94 -1.20
CA LYS A 152 10.91 -16.32 -2.46
C LYS A 152 9.86 -16.26 -3.58
N PRO A 153 9.02 -17.31 -3.80
CA PRO A 153 7.95 -17.25 -4.79
C PRO A 153 6.90 -16.19 -4.45
N ALA A 154 6.54 -16.06 -3.17
CA ALA A 154 5.58 -15.06 -2.70
C ALA A 154 6.12 -13.64 -2.90
N ALA A 155 7.36 -13.38 -2.46
CA ALA A 155 8.01 -12.09 -2.63
C ALA A 155 8.12 -11.66 -4.09
N ARG A 156 8.54 -12.57 -4.98
CA ARG A 156 8.66 -12.26 -6.42
C ARG A 156 7.32 -12.05 -7.10
N LEU A 157 6.30 -12.83 -6.75
CA LEU A 157 4.98 -12.67 -7.32
C LEU A 157 4.33 -11.38 -6.82
N ASP A 158 4.48 -11.06 -5.52
CA ASP A 158 4.00 -9.80 -4.96
C ASP A 158 4.64 -8.60 -5.65
N ASP A 159 5.98 -8.60 -5.79
CA ASP A 159 6.70 -7.56 -6.51
C ASP A 159 6.19 -7.39 -7.96
N ALA A 160 5.89 -8.49 -8.64
CA ALA A 160 5.35 -8.45 -10.00
C ALA A 160 3.91 -7.90 -10.04
N LEU A 161 3.04 -8.34 -9.12
CA LEU A 161 1.65 -7.91 -9.03
C LEU A 161 1.55 -6.42 -8.65
N ASN A 162 2.48 -5.91 -7.85
CA ASN A 162 2.52 -4.53 -7.38
C ASN A 162 3.29 -3.57 -8.31
N TRP A 163 3.94 -4.06 -9.37
CA TRP A 163 4.71 -3.20 -10.28
C TRP A 163 3.91 -2.05 -10.90
N LEU A 164 2.73 -2.36 -11.46
CA LEU A 164 1.84 -1.35 -12.04
C LEU A 164 1.09 -0.57 -10.93
N PRO A 165 0.49 -1.23 -9.92
CA PRO A 165 -0.15 -0.53 -8.81
C PRO A 165 0.72 0.51 -8.10
N ALA A 166 2.00 0.23 -7.83
CA ALA A 166 2.89 1.17 -7.17
C ALA A 166 3.10 2.46 -8.00
N ARG A 167 3.16 2.33 -9.33
CA ARG A 167 3.30 3.48 -10.25
C ARG A 167 2.00 4.29 -10.34
N LEU A 168 0.86 3.61 -10.33
CA LEU A 168 -0.44 4.27 -10.27
C LEU A 168 -0.63 4.99 -8.93
N ALA A 169 -0.25 4.36 -7.82
CA ALA A 169 -0.28 4.96 -6.48
C ALA A 169 0.61 6.21 -6.41
N ALA A 170 1.82 6.15 -6.97
CA ALA A 170 2.69 7.31 -7.07
C ALA A 170 2.06 8.45 -7.91
N GLY A 171 1.40 8.13 -9.03
CA GLY A 171 0.66 9.13 -9.81
C GLY A 171 -0.51 9.75 -9.04
N LEU A 172 -1.24 8.95 -8.27
CA LEU A 172 -2.31 9.43 -7.40
C LEU A 172 -1.78 10.33 -6.28
N LEU A 173 -0.63 10.00 -5.69
CA LEU A 173 0.04 10.84 -4.69
C LEU A 173 0.47 12.18 -5.28
N ALA A 174 1.06 12.20 -6.47
CA ALA A 174 1.46 13.45 -7.13
C ALA A 174 0.24 14.32 -7.51
N ALA A 175 -0.85 13.70 -7.98
CA ALA A 175 -2.11 14.39 -8.24
C ALA A 175 -2.74 14.94 -6.95
N ALA A 176 -2.71 14.16 -5.87
CA ALA A 176 -3.18 14.60 -4.55
C ALA A 176 -2.33 15.75 -4.00
N ALA A 177 -1.01 15.71 -4.16
CA ALA A 177 -0.10 16.78 -3.78
C ALA A 177 -0.46 18.08 -4.51
N ARG A 178 -0.86 18.01 -5.79
CA ARG A 178 -1.29 19.19 -6.56
C ARG A 178 -2.51 19.89 -5.94
N LEU A 179 -3.42 19.11 -5.34
CA LEU A 179 -4.66 19.58 -4.72
C LEU A 179 -4.44 20.06 -3.28
N VAL A 180 -3.56 19.41 -2.53
CA VAL A 180 -3.35 19.66 -1.09
C VAL A 180 -2.24 20.68 -0.84
N GLU A 181 -1.14 20.59 -1.58
CA GLU A 181 0.11 21.35 -1.35
C GLU A 181 0.41 22.34 -2.49
N GLY A 182 -0.22 22.17 -3.66
CA GLY A 182 -0.08 23.07 -4.80
C GLY A 182 0.85 22.56 -5.91
N ARG A 183 1.04 23.40 -6.93
CA ARG A 183 1.71 23.00 -8.18
C ARG A 183 3.18 22.65 -8.00
N ALA A 184 3.94 23.49 -7.30
CA ALA A 184 5.37 23.29 -7.11
C ALA A 184 5.68 21.96 -6.41
N ASN A 185 4.92 21.61 -5.38
CA ASN A 185 5.04 20.35 -4.65
C ASN A 185 4.72 19.13 -5.52
N ALA A 186 3.70 19.22 -6.39
CA ALA A 186 3.39 18.14 -7.32
C ALA A 186 4.50 17.93 -8.38
N GLU A 187 5.06 19.01 -8.91
CA GLU A 187 6.20 18.96 -9.83
C GLU A 187 7.44 18.37 -9.14
N ASN A 188 7.69 18.76 -7.89
CA ASN A 188 8.76 18.18 -7.08
C ASN A 188 8.53 16.69 -6.80
N ALA A 189 7.30 16.28 -6.50
CA ALA A 189 6.93 14.88 -6.29
C ALA A 189 7.29 13.99 -7.50
N TRP A 190 7.03 14.48 -8.72
CA TRP A 190 7.43 13.79 -9.95
C TRP A 190 8.95 13.76 -10.16
N ARG A 191 9.62 14.89 -9.92
CA ARG A 191 11.07 15.00 -10.04
C ARG A 191 11.79 14.06 -9.09
N THR A 192 11.42 14.08 -7.79
CA THR A 192 11.99 13.20 -6.77
C THR A 192 11.70 11.74 -7.06
N ARG A 193 10.49 11.39 -7.51
CA ARG A 193 10.21 10.02 -7.96
C ARG A 193 11.15 9.58 -9.07
N ALA A 194 11.34 10.41 -10.10
CA ALA A 194 12.16 10.07 -11.26
C ALA A 194 13.64 9.85 -10.90
N THR A 195 14.17 10.57 -9.91
CA THR A 195 15.58 10.51 -9.54
C THR A 195 15.89 9.63 -8.33
N GLN A 196 14.93 9.40 -7.43
CA GLN A 196 15.16 8.74 -6.14
C GLN A 196 14.46 7.38 -6.00
N ALA A 197 13.42 7.06 -6.82
CA ALA A 197 12.63 5.85 -6.61
C ALA A 197 13.41 4.52 -6.77
N GLY A 198 14.59 4.56 -7.40
CA GLY A 198 15.47 3.40 -7.55
C GLY A 198 16.41 3.16 -6.37
N ASN A 199 16.41 4.02 -5.34
CA ASN A 199 17.36 3.93 -4.22
C ASN A 199 16.91 2.95 -3.12
N THR A 200 15.72 2.38 -3.23
CA THR A 200 15.18 1.40 -2.27
C THR A 200 15.42 -0.03 -2.74
N ALA A 201 15.48 -0.97 -1.80
CA ALA A 201 15.64 -2.40 -2.12
C ALA A 201 14.47 -2.96 -2.95
N SER A 202 13.24 -2.57 -2.62
CA SER A 202 12.06 -2.93 -3.43
C SER A 202 11.93 -1.99 -4.64
N PRO A 203 11.69 -2.53 -5.85
CA PRO A 203 11.43 -1.73 -7.04
C PRO A 203 10.07 -0.99 -7.01
N ASN A 204 9.20 -1.34 -6.06
CA ASN A 204 7.85 -0.83 -5.92
C ASN A 204 7.76 0.23 -4.82
N ALA A 205 8.28 -0.06 -3.63
CA ALA A 205 8.18 0.82 -2.46
C ALA A 205 8.73 2.23 -2.74
N GLY A 206 9.88 2.31 -3.41
CA GLY A 206 10.51 3.59 -3.76
C GLY A 206 9.65 4.50 -4.65
N GLN A 207 8.70 3.93 -5.41
CA GLN A 207 7.82 4.73 -6.27
C GLN A 207 6.97 5.70 -5.45
N THR A 208 6.29 5.21 -4.41
CA THR A 208 5.39 6.04 -3.59
C THR A 208 6.15 6.82 -2.52
N MET A 209 7.18 6.22 -1.90
CA MET A 209 7.98 6.92 -0.88
C MET A 209 8.72 8.13 -1.47
N ALA A 210 9.39 7.99 -2.62
CA ALA A 210 10.08 9.11 -3.25
C ALA A 210 9.10 10.19 -3.73
N THR A 211 7.93 9.80 -4.23
CA THR A 211 6.87 10.78 -4.55
C THR A 211 6.42 11.54 -3.32
N MET A 212 6.20 10.87 -2.18
CA MET A 212 5.78 11.52 -0.94
C MET A 212 6.86 12.45 -0.39
N ALA A 213 8.13 12.04 -0.42
CA ALA A 213 9.27 12.88 -0.03
C ALA A 213 9.29 14.19 -0.82
N GLY A 214 9.17 14.10 -2.16
CA GLY A 214 9.11 15.29 -3.02
C GLY A 214 7.84 16.12 -2.84
N ALA A 215 6.69 15.49 -2.61
CA ALA A 215 5.43 16.18 -2.35
C ALA A 215 5.49 17.01 -1.06
N LEU A 216 6.16 16.51 -0.03
CA LEU A 216 6.31 17.17 1.26
C LEU A 216 7.50 18.13 1.31
N GLY A 217 8.48 17.98 0.42
CA GLY A 217 9.71 18.76 0.38
C GLY A 217 10.71 18.34 1.45
N VAL A 218 10.72 17.06 1.83
CA VAL A 218 11.55 16.51 2.92
C VAL A 218 12.46 15.40 2.43
N THR A 219 13.45 15.02 3.23
CA THR A 219 14.30 13.86 2.95
C THR A 219 13.93 12.68 3.86
N LEU A 220 13.30 11.65 3.30
CA LEU A 220 12.94 10.44 4.05
C LEU A 220 14.14 9.50 4.12
N THR A 221 14.56 9.14 5.34
CA THR A 221 15.81 8.41 5.58
C THR A 221 15.56 7.14 6.39
N LYS A 222 16.10 6.03 5.91
CA LYS A 222 16.24 4.79 6.66
C LYS A 222 17.72 4.54 6.92
N ARG A 223 18.14 4.65 8.20
CA ARG A 223 19.54 4.51 8.66
C ARG A 223 20.23 3.32 7.98
N GLY A 224 21.38 3.54 7.35
CA GLY A 224 22.19 2.50 6.71
C GLY A 224 21.61 1.89 5.43
N HIS A 225 20.47 2.37 4.93
CA HIS A 225 19.82 1.82 3.73
C HIS A 225 19.66 2.85 2.61
N TYR A 226 18.94 3.94 2.86
CA TYR A 226 18.67 4.95 1.83
C TYR A 226 18.35 6.32 2.44
N ALA A 227 18.47 7.36 1.61
CA ALA A 227 17.91 8.68 1.84
C ALA A 227 17.22 9.14 0.54
N LEU A 228 15.92 9.42 0.60
CA LEU A 228 15.11 9.86 -0.53
C LEU A 228 15.01 11.39 -0.50
N ALA A 229 15.93 12.05 -1.21
CA ALA A 229 16.08 13.50 -1.18
C ALA A 229 14.94 14.25 -1.91
N GLY A 230 13.86 14.56 -1.19
CA GLY A 230 12.73 15.35 -1.66
C GLY A 230 12.82 16.85 -1.36
N GLY A 231 13.68 17.25 -0.42
CA GLY A 231 13.93 18.63 -0.02
C GLY A 231 14.58 18.71 1.35
N ASP A 232 14.72 19.93 1.87
CA ASP A 232 15.45 20.28 3.10
C ASP A 232 14.54 20.68 4.27
N ALA A 233 13.21 20.59 4.11
CA ALA A 233 12.30 20.85 5.21
C ALA A 233 12.45 19.77 6.30
N ALA A 234 12.44 20.21 7.56
CA ALA A 234 12.50 19.31 8.72
C ALA A 234 11.26 18.43 8.80
N ILE A 235 11.42 17.17 9.24
CA ILE A 235 10.28 16.27 9.40
C ILE A 235 9.65 16.48 10.79
N THR A 236 8.43 16.99 10.79
CA THR A 236 7.67 17.29 12.01
C THR A 236 6.34 16.51 12.04
N PRO A 237 5.62 16.51 13.18
CA PRO A 237 4.26 15.97 13.21
C PRO A 237 3.31 16.63 12.19
N ASP A 238 3.55 17.90 11.84
CA ASP A 238 2.78 18.58 10.78
C ASP A 238 3.10 18.05 9.38
N VAL A 239 4.34 17.65 9.12
CA VAL A 239 4.71 16.96 7.88
C VAL A 239 4.02 15.60 7.80
N LEU A 240 3.96 14.85 8.90
CA LEU A 240 3.19 13.60 8.97
C LEU A 240 1.70 13.85 8.69
N ALA A 241 1.12 14.89 9.30
CA ALA A 241 -0.27 15.28 9.07
C ALA A 241 -0.55 15.62 7.59
N ARG A 242 0.38 16.34 6.94
CA ARG A 242 0.33 16.66 5.50
C ARG A 242 0.42 15.39 4.66
N GLY A 243 1.36 14.49 4.96
CA GLY A 243 1.51 13.20 4.27
C GLY A 243 0.24 12.35 4.33
N ARG A 244 -0.39 12.27 5.51
CA ARG A 244 -1.70 11.63 5.70
C ARG A 244 -2.81 12.28 4.88
N ARG A 245 -2.87 13.61 4.81
CA ARG A 245 -3.84 14.32 3.96
C ARG A 245 -3.65 13.99 2.48
N ILE A 246 -2.41 14.00 1.99
CA ILE A 246 -2.09 13.63 0.61
C ILE A 246 -2.52 12.18 0.33
N ALA A 247 -2.17 11.23 1.20
CA ALA A 247 -2.54 9.82 1.04
C ALA A 247 -4.07 9.60 1.06
N ARG A 248 -4.80 10.27 1.95
CA ARG A 248 -6.28 10.23 1.95
C ARG A 248 -6.87 10.77 0.67
N THR A 249 -6.38 11.93 0.19
CA THR A 249 -6.82 12.52 -1.08
C THR A 249 -6.51 11.59 -2.25
N ALA A 250 -5.32 10.97 -2.27
CA ALA A 250 -4.94 9.99 -3.29
C ALA A 250 -5.87 8.76 -3.29
N ALA A 251 -6.25 8.26 -2.10
CA ALA A 251 -7.22 7.19 -1.97
C ALA A 251 -8.61 7.59 -2.50
N TRP A 252 -9.08 8.81 -2.22
CA TRP A 252 -10.33 9.33 -2.77
C TRP A 252 -10.30 9.46 -4.30
N LEU A 253 -9.20 9.99 -4.85
CA LEU A 253 -8.99 10.05 -6.31
C LEU A 253 -9.02 8.65 -6.93
N GLY A 254 -8.32 7.69 -6.31
CA GLY A 254 -8.33 6.29 -6.75
C GLY A 254 -9.72 5.65 -6.71
N ALA A 255 -10.49 5.88 -5.63
CA ALA A 255 -11.87 5.43 -5.52
C ALA A 255 -12.76 6.02 -6.63
N ALA A 256 -12.64 7.32 -6.88
CA ALA A 256 -13.42 8.00 -7.91
C ALA A 256 -13.10 7.46 -9.32
N LEU A 257 -11.82 7.25 -9.63
CA LEU A 257 -11.39 6.65 -10.90
C LEU A 257 -11.90 5.21 -11.06
N ALA A 258 -11.82 4.41 -10.00
CA ALA A 258 -12.35 3.04 -10.02
C ALA A 258 -13.87 3.03 -10.24
N ALA A 259 -14.62 3.89 -9.54
CA ALA A 259 -16.07 4.01 -9.71
C ALA A 259 -16.45 4.46 -11.14
N ALA A 260 -15.72 5.43 -11.70
CA ALA A 260 -15.93 5.89 -13.07
C ALA A 260 -15.66 4.76 -14.09
N ALA A 261 -14.56 4.02 -13.94
CA ALA A 261 -14.22 2.90 -14.81
C ALA A 261 -15.28 1.78 -14.78
N LEU A 262 -15.81 1.47 -13.59
CA LEU A 262 -16.87 0.47 -13.42
C LEU A 262 -18.20 0.94 -14.03
N SER A 263 -18.53 2.23 -13.92
CA SER A 263 -19.74 2.81 -14.50
C SER A 263 -19.71 2.75 -16.03
N LEU A 264 -18.57 3.08 -16.64
CA LEU A 264 -18.38 2.99 -18.10
C LEU A 264 -18.48 1.54 -18.61
N ARG A 265 -18.02 0.55 -17.84
CA ARG A 265 -18.18 -0.87 -18.19
C ARG A 265 -19.63 -1.32 -18.19
N ARG A 266 -20.44 -0.87 -17.22
CA ARG A 266 -21.87 -1.21 -17.16
C ARG A 266 -22.63 -0.60 -18.34
N GLY A 267 -22.41 0.68 -18.64
CA GLY A 267 -23.05 1.34 -19.77
C GLY A 267 -22.75 0.70 -21.13
N ARG A 268 -21.57 0.10 -21.31
CA ARG A 268 -21.22 -0.65 -22.54
C ARG A 268 -21.87 -2.02 -22.61
N SER A 269 -22.14 -2.66 -21.48
CA SER A 269 -22.79 -3.98 -21.42
C SER A 269 -24.31 -3.90 -21.59
N GLU A 270 -24.93 -2.76 -21.34
CA GLU A 270 -26.36 -2.53 -21.57
C GLU A 270 -26.66 -2.07 -23.01
N ALA A 271 -25.64 -1.66 -23.76
CA ALA A 271 -25.74 -1.20 -25.15
C ALA A 271 -25.47 -2.28 -26.22
N THR A 272 -25.20 -3.52 -25.80
CA THR A 272 -24.93 -4.70 -26.65
C THR A 272 -25.94 -5.79 -26.36
#